data_AF-A0A7G9FH35-F1
#
_entry.id   AF-A0A7G9FH35-F1
#
_cell.length_a   1.000
_cell.length_b   1.000
_cell.length_c   1.000
_cell.angle_alpha   90.00
_cell.angle_beta   90.00
_cell.angle_gamma   90.00
#
_symmetry.space_group_name_H-M   'P 1'
#
loop_
_entity.id
_entity.type
_entity.pdbx_description
1 polymer ?
#
loop_
_entity_poly.entity_id
_entity_poly.type
_entity_poly.pdbx_seq_one_letter_code
_entity_poly.pdbx_strand_id
1 'polypeptide(L)' 'MSDIVNIPVKAESFDAVVCTEVFEHIVSPELAVKEFARIIIVAGLIITAPASTGVHMAPLKFSL' A
#
# COMPACT_ATOMS: atom_id res chain seq x y z
N MET A 1 2.65 -7.92 -14.35
CA MET A 1 2.59 -6.90 -13.28
C MET A 1 1.26 -7.09 -12.57
N SER A 2 1.25 -7.16 -11.23
CA SER A 2 0.02 -7.20 -10.43
C SER A 2 -0.32 -5.78 -9.98
N ASP A 3 -1.60 -5.44 -9.88
CA ASP A 3 -2.06 -4.16 -9.35
C ASP A 3 -2.37 -4.30 -7.85
N ILE A 4 -1.78 -3.43 -7.04
CA ILE A 4 -1.95 -3.45 -5.58
C ILE A 4 -3.34 -2.98 -5.14
N VAL A 5 -4.09 -2.31 -6.03
CA VAL A 5 -5.48 -1.93 -5.77
C VAL A 5 -6.50 -2.98 -6.25
N ASN A 6 -6.03 -4.07 -6.87
CA ASN A 6 -6.88 -5.15 -7.37
C ASN A 6 -6.15 -6.50 -7.33
N ILE A 7 -6.01 -7.06 -6.13
CA ILE A 7 -5.33 -8.33 -5.88
C ILE A 7 -6.34 -9.46 -6.14
N PRO A 8 -6.04 -10.45 -7.02
CA PRO A 8 -7.01 -11.45 -7.47
C PRO A 8 -7.22 -12.58 -6.44
N VAL A 9 -7.66 -12.21 -5.25
CA VAL A 9 -7.98 -13.08 -4.11
C VAL A 9 -9.35 -12.71 -3.54
N LYS A 10 -9.93 -13.60 -2.72
CA LYS A 10 -11.19 -13.31 -2.04
C LYS A 10 -10.98 -12.30 -0.91
N ALA A 11 -12.07 -11.75 -0.37
CA ALA A 11 -11.96 -11.02 0.89
C ALA A 11 -11.45 -11.95 2.00
N GLU A 12 -10.82 -11.39 3.03
CA GLU A 12 -10.42 -12.15 4.23
C GLU A 12 -9.57 -13.39 3.90
N SER A 13 -8.63 -13.25 2.94
CA SER A 13 -7.80 -14.37 2.47
C SER A 13 -6.46 -14.50 3.21
N PHE A 14 -6.06 -13.46 3.95
CA PHE A 14 -4.77 -13.42 4.63
C PHE A 14 -4.94 -12.96 6.07
N ASP A 15 -4.15 -13.53 6.99
CA ASP A 15 -4.11 -13.08 8.39
C ASP A 15 -3.33 -11.77 8.55
N ALA A 16 -2.37 -11.49 7.67
CA ALA A 16 -1.57 -10.28 7.72
C ALA A 16 -1.12 -9.80 6.34
N VAL A 17 -0.92 -8.48 6.23
CA VAL A 17 -0.26 -7.84 5.09
C VAL A 17 0.96 -7.08 5.56
N VAL A 18 2.07 -7.25 4.83
CA VAL A 18 3.31 -6.50 5.00
C VAL A 18 3.60 -5.77 3.69
N CYS A 19 3.62 -4.44 3.74
CA CYS A 19 3.96 -3.58 2.62
C CYS A 19 5.20 -2.76 2.97
N THR A 20 6.35 -3.11 2.40
CA THR A 20 7.63 -2.45 2.73
C THR A 20 8.17 -1.68 1.53
N GLU A 21 8.45 -0.40 1.68
CA GLU A 21 9.13 0.45 0.66
C GLU A 21 8.45 0.41 -0.73
N VAL A 22 7.12 0.30 -0.72
CA VAL A 22 6.27 0.27 -1.93
C VAL A 22 5.19 1.34 -1.85
N PHE A 23 4.70 1.63 -0.64
CA PHE A 23 3.50 2.42 -0.41
C PHE A 23 3.63 3.85 -0.94
N GLU A 24 4.83 4.41 -0.94
CA GLU A 24 5.18 5.74 -1.43
C GLU A 24 5.11 5.90 -2.95
N HIS A 25 5.11 4.79 -3.70
CA HIS A 25 5.04 4.77 -5.15
C HIS A 25 3.62 4.65 -5.68
N ILE A 26 2.64 4.46 -4.79
CA ILE A 26 1.24 4.28 -5.14
C ILE A 26 0.61 5.65 -5.44
N VAL A 27 0.03 5.80 -6.63
CA VAL A 27 -0.65 7.04 -7.06
C VAL A 27 -1.86 7.37 -6.18
N SER A 28 -2.62 6.34 -5.82
CA SER A 28 -3.82 6.41 -4.97
C SER A 28 -3.68 5.49 -3.76
N PRO A 29 -2.87 5.85 -2.74
CA PRO A 29 -2.60 5.01 -1.57
C PRO A 29 -3.87 4.60 -0.81
N GLU A 30 -4.91 5.43 -0.83
CA GLU A 30 -6.22 5.14 -0.25
C GLU A 30 -6.92 3.94 -0.90
N LEU A 31 -6.69 3.69 -2.20
CA LEU A 31 -7.23 2.51 -2.88
C LEU A 31 -6.47 1.25 -2.46
N ALA A 32 -5.15 1.35 -2.27
CA ALA A 32 -4.35 0.23 -1.76
C ALA A 32 -4.74 -0.13 -0.31
N VAL A 33 -4.97 0.86 0.55
CA VAL A 33 -5.46 0.62 1.92
C VAL A 33 -6.83 -0.06 1.93
N LYS A 34 -7.75 0.36 1.04
CA LYS A 34 -9.05 -0.31 0.88
C LYS A 34 -8.88 -1.76 0.45
N GLU A 35 -7.96 -2.02 -0.49
CA GLU A 35 -7.69 -3.37 -0.96
C GLU A 35 -7.04 -4.25 0.12
N PHE A 36 -6.10 -3.70 0.91
CA PHE A 36 -5.54 -4.39 2.08
C PHE A 36 -6.62 -4.72 3.11
N ALA A 37 -7.52 -3.77 3.41
CA ALA A 37 -8.64 -4.01 4.30
C ALA A 37 -9.60 -5.08 3.77
N ARG A 38 -9.78 -5.20 2.44
CA ARG A 38 -10.59 -6.25 1.83
C ARG A 38 -9.99 -7.63 2.06
N ILE A 39 -8.68 -7.78 1.92
CA ILE A 39 -8.01 -9.10 1.90
C ILE A 39 -7.54 -9.59 3.27
N ILE A 40 -7.48 -8.74 4.29
CA ILE A 40 -7.02 -9.08 5.65
C ILE A 40 -8.18 -9.54 6.54
N ILE A 41 -7.99 -10.68 7.21
CA ILE A 41 -8.71 -11.08 8.43
C ILE A 41 -8.07 -10.26 9.56
N VAL A 42 -8.85 -9.52 10.36
CA VAL A 42 -8.54 -8.45 11.36
C VAL A 42 -7.31 -8.65 12.31
N ALA A 43 -6.16 -9.11 11.83
CA ALA A 43 -5.04 -9.61 12.62
C ALA A 43 -3.72 -8.84 12.40
N GLY A 44 -3.51 -8.17 11.25
CA GLY A 44 -2.39 -7.21 11.17
C GLY A 44 -2.15 -6.56 9.80
N LEU A 45 -1.80 -5.28 9.82
CA LEU A 45 -1.29 -4.53 8.68
C LEU A 45 -0.01 -3.78 9.10
N ILE A 46 1.11 -4.08 8.46
CA ILE A 46 2.37 -3.37 8.64
C ILE A 46 2.73 -2.67 7.33
N ILE A 47 2.96 -1.36 7.41
CA ILE A 47 3.42 -0.54 6.28
C ILE A 47 4.73 0.15 6.70
N THR A 48 5.78 0.00 5.90
CA THR A 48 7.02 0.79 6.00
C THR A 48 7.22 1.63 4.76
N ALA A 49 7.78 2.82 4.96
CA ALA A 49 8.23 3.70 3.88
C ALA A 49 9.54 4.37 4.33
N PRO A 50 10.41 4.79 3.39
CA PRO A 50 11.64 5.47 3.72
C PRO A 50 11.33 6.74 4.52
N ALA A 51 12.08 7.00 5.59
CA ALA A 51 11.97 8.24 6.36
C ALA A 51 12.16 9.50 5.48
N SER A 52 12.84 9.36 4.35
CA SER A 52 13.09 10.37 3.33
C SER A 52 12.07 10.36 2.19
N THR A 53 10.84 9.87 2.40
CA THR A 53 9.81 9.72 1.35
C THR A 53 9.58 10.98 0.50
N GLY A 54 9.77 12.17 1.09
CA GLY A 54 9.71 13.45 0.37
C GLY A 54 10.85 13.67 -0.64
N VAL A 55 12.04 13.15 -0.34
CA VAL A 55 13.26 13.26 -1.17
C VAL A 55 13.36 12.11 -2.17
N HIS A 56 12.91 10.90 -1.78
CA HIS A 56 12.91 9.70 -2.63
C HIS A 56 11.98 9.82 -3.85
N MET A 57 10.96 10.68 -3.76
CA MET A 57 9.99 10.94 -4.85
C MET A 57 10.22 12.26 -5.59
N ALA A 58 11.32 13.00 -5.34
CA ALA A 58 11.59 14.24 -6.07
C ALA A 58 12.01 13.94 -7.54
N PRO A 59 11.41 14.59 -8.56
CA PRO A 59 10.60 15.82 -8.53
C PRO A 59 9.08 15.59 -8.60
N LEU A 60 8.59 14.36 -8.47
CA LEU A 60 7.20 13.94 -8.68
C LEU A 60 6.21 14.38 -7.59
N LYS A 61 6.59 15.32 -6.72
CA LYS A 61 5.71 15.89 -5.69
C LYS A 61 5.27 17.29 -6.10
N PHE A 62 4.07 17.40 -6.70
CA PHE A 62 3.33 18.65 -6.74
C PHE A 62 2.76 18.90 -5.34
N SER A 63 3.30 19.92 -4.66
CA SER A 63 2.74 20.44 -3.42
C SER A 63 1.34 20.98 -3.68
N LEU A 64 0.37 20.60 -2.84
CA LEU A 64 -0.84 21.39 -2.61
C LEU A 64 -0.46 22.72 -1.94
#